data_AF-A0AAN4IFK3-F1
#
_entry.id   AF-A0AAN4IFK3-F1
#
_cell.length_a   1.000
_cell.length_b   1.000
_cell.length_c   1.000
_cell.angle_alpha   90.00
_cell.angle_beta   90.00
_cell.angle_gamma   90.00
#
_symmetry.space_group_name_H-M   'P 1'
#
loop_
_entity.id
_entity.type
_entity.pdbx_description
1 polymer ?
#
loop_
_entity_poly.entity_id
_entity_poly.type
_entity_poly.pdbx_seq_one_letter_code
_entity_poly.pdbx_strand_id
1 'polypeptide(L)' 'MALTKRERRAPVGARDVKLFPELTLERALDLIINAKKVEGLRERTLMDYTKHYGYFVNVNQL' A
#
# COMPACT_ATOMS: atom_id res chain seq x y z
N MET A 1 -24.39 44.85 16.62
CA MET A 1 -24.31 43.52 17.26
C MET A 1 -24.02 42.50 16.17
N ALA A 2 -22.78 42.04 16.04
CA ALA A 2 -22.38 41.12 14.97
C ALA A 2 -22.72 39.68 15.35
N LEU A 3 -23.37 38.94 14.44
CA LEU A 3 -23.68 37.52 14.60
C LEU A 3 -22.37 36.71 14.65
N THR A 4 -22.03 36.18 15.82
CA THR A 4 -20.92 35.25 15.99
C THR A 4 -21.25 33.97 15.23
N LYS A 5 -20.61 33.76 14.08
CA LYS A 5 -20.68 32.49 13.34
C LYS A 5 -20.21 31.36 14.26
N ARG A 6 -21.12 30.45 14.59
CA ARG A 6 -20.80 29.23 15.32
C ARG A 6 -20.08 28.30 14.34
N GLU A 7 -18.75 28.26 14.40
CA GLU A 7 -17.96 27.27 13.65
C GLU A 7 -18.36 25.88 14.12
N ARG A 8 -19.16 25.18 13.32
CA ARG A 8 -19.40 23.76 13.51
C ARG A 8 -18.11 23.05 13.15
N ARG A 9 -17.29 22.72 14.15
CA ARG A 9 -16.17 21.80 13.97
C ARG A 9 -16.76 20.47 13.52
N ALA A 10 -16.53 20.10 12.26
CA ALA A 10 -16.85 18.76 11.79
C ALA A 10 -16.13 17.77 12.73
N PRO A 11 -16.83 16.75 13.26
CA PRO A 11 -16.18 15.79 14.14
C PRO A 11 -15.00 15.18 13.39
N VAL A 12 -13.80 15.31 13.98
CA VAL A 12 -12.58 14.64 13.52
C VAL A 12 -12.81 13.14 13.75
N GLY A 13 -13.47 12.50 12.81
CA GLY A 13 -14.01 11.15 12.98
C GLY A 13 -15.00 10.74 11.89
N ALA A 14 -15.62 11.70 11.19
CA ALA A 14 -16.35 11.46 9.95
C ALA A 14 -15.44 11.46 8.71
N ARG A 15 -14.14 11.20 8.91
CA ARG A 15 -13.29 10.78 7.79
C ARG A 15 -13.69 9.34 7.55
N ASP A 16 -14.22 9.02 6.38
CA ASP A 16 -14.36 7.64 5.92
C ASP A 16 -13.12 6.88 6.37
N VAL A 17 -13.29 5.97 7.33
CA VAL A 17 -12.21 5.10 7.75
C VAL A 17 -11.91 4.30 6.51
N LYS A 18 -10.91 4.73 5.74
CA LYS A 18 -10.46 4.01 4.56
C LYS A 18 -9.88 2.71 5.09
N LEU A 19 -10.75 1.70 5.14
CA LEU A 19 -10.38 0.33 5.39
C LEU A 19 -9.61 -0.10 4.15
N PHE A 20 -8.29 -0.17 4.28
CA PHE A 20 -7.46 -0.76 3.24
C PHE A 20 -7.64 -2.27 3.30
N PRO A 21 -7.57 -2.96 2.15
CA PRO A 21 -7.55 -4.41 2.15
C PRO A 21 -6.35 -4.90 2.96
N GLU A 22 -6.59 -5.77 3.93
CA GLU A 22 -5.51 -6.49 4.60
C GLU A 22 -4.96 -7.53 3.62
N LEU A 23 -3.79 -7.24 3.06
CA LEU A 23 -3.10 -8.14 2.14
C LEU A 23 -1.97 -8.85 2.89
N THR A 24 -1.86 -10.16 2.68
CA THR A 24 -0.63 -10.87 3.01
C THR A 24 0.50 -10.33 2.14
N LEU A 25 1.73 -10.38 2.64
CA LEU A 25 2.91 -9.92 1.90
C LEU A 25 3.02 -10.60 0.52
N GLU A 26 2.74 -11.90 0.45
CA GLU A 26 2.70 -12.67 -0.79
C GLU A 26 1.69 -12.10 -1.79
N ARG A 27 0.45 -11.84 -1.36
CA ARG A 27 -0.58 -11.24 -2.22
C ARG A 27 -0.19 -9.85 -2.71
N ALA A 28 0.44 -9.05 -1.85
CA ALA A 28 0.93 -7.73 -2.23
C ALA A 28 2.03 -7.83 -3.30
N LEU A 29 2.94 -8.81 -3.19
CA LEU A 29 3.99 -9.06 -4.17
C LEU A 29 3.42 -9.50 -5.53
N ASP A 30 2.46 -10.41 -5.53
CA ASP A 30 1.79 -10.84 -6.77
C ASP A 30 1.12 -9.66 -7.49
N LEU A 31 0.48 -8.77 -6.73
CA LEU A 31 -0.18 -7.57 -7.26
C LEU A 31 0.83 -6.63 -7.92
N ILE A 32 1.97 -6.39 -7.27
CA ILE A 32 3.04 -5.53 -7.79
C ILE A 32 3.69 -6.14 -9.03
N ILE A 33 4.01 -7.43 -9.02
CA ILE A 33 4.63 -8.13 -10.16
C ILE A 33 3.70 -8.06 -11.38
N ASN A 34 2.41 -8.33 -11.18
CA ASN A 34 1.43 -8.26 -12.27
C ASN A 34 1.27 -6.84 -12.81
N ALA A 35 1.20 -5.83 -11.94
CA ALA A 35 1.15 -4.43 -12.36
C ALA A 35 2.37 -4.05 -13.21
N LYS A 36 3.58 -4.42 -12.76
CA LYS A 36 4.82 -4.15 -13.50
C LYS A 36 4.93 -4.92 -14.81
N LYS A 37 4.37 -6.14 -14.88
CA LYS A 37 4.25 -6.89 -16.13
C LYS A 37 3.37 -6.15 -17.15
N VAL A 38 2.25 -5.58 -16.71
CA VAL A 38 1.36 -4.77 -17.57
C VAL A 38 2.02 -3.45 -18.00
N GLU A 39 2.82 -2.84 -17.13
CA GLU A 39 3.65 -1.68 -17.49
C GLU A 39 4.76 -2.01 -18.52
N GLY A 40 4.97 -3.29 -18.85
CA GLY A 40 5.93 -3.73 -19.85
C GLY A 40 7.34 -3.98 -19.31
N LEU A 41 7.50 -4.17 -17.99
CA LEU A 41 8.80 -4.60 -17.47
C LEU A 41 9.20 -5.97 -18.04
N ARG A 42 10.49 -6.11 -18.34
CA ARG A 42 11.09 -7.38 -18.74
C ARG A 42 10.95 -8.40 -17.62
N GLU A 43 10.63 -9.64 -17.97
CA GLU A 43 10.48 -10.74 -16.99
C GLU A 43 11.71 -10.93 -16.11
N ARG A 44 12.93 -10.72 -16.65
CA ARG A 44 14.16 -10.80 -15.86
C ARG A 44 14.19 -9.80 -14.69
N THR A 45 13.72 -8.58 -14.94
CA THR A 45 13.65 -7.53 -13.92
C THR A 45 12.61 -7.88 -12.85
N LEU A 46 11.48 -8.47 -13.25
CA LEU A 46 10.47 -8.96 -12.30
C LEU A 46 11.02 -10.07 -11.41
N MET A 47 11.75 -11.03 -11.99
CA MET A 47 12.40 -12.10 -11.21
C MET A 47 13.42 -11.57 -10.20
N ASP A 48 14.20 -10.55 -10.58
CA ASP A 48 15.16 -9.93 -9.67
C ASP A 48 14.45 -9.20 -8.52
N TYR A 49 13.33 -8.53 -8.78
CA TYR A 49 12.52 -7.93 -7.71
C TYR A 49 11.99 -8.97 -6.73
N THR A 50 11.46 -10.10 -7.22
CA THR A 50 11.02 -11.20 -6.35
C THR A 50 12.16 -11.71 -5.47
N LYS A 51 13.37 -11.85 -6.03
CA LYS A 51 14.57 -12.27 -5.28
C LYS A 51 14.99 -11.24 -4.24
N HIS A 52 14.96 -9.95 -4.58
CA HIS A 52 15.27 -8.88 -3.64
C HIS A 52 14.33 -8.88 -2.43
N TYR A 53 13.04 -9.13 -2.65
CA TYR A 53 12.07 -9.29 -1.57
C TYR A 53 12.36 -10.51 -0.69
N GLY A 54 12.84 -11.61 -1.26
CA GLY A 54 13.27 -12.79 -0.52
C GLY A 54 14.29 -12.50 0.59
N TYR A 55 15.18 -11.50 0.41
CA TYR A 55 16.13 -11.09 1.45
C TYR A 55 15.48 -10.45 2.68
N PHE A 56 14.32 -9.81 2.51
CA PHE A 56 13.61 -9.16 3.60
C PHE A 56 12.69 -10.11 4.36
N VAL A 57 12.30 -11.22 3.73
CA VAL A 57 11.39 -12.23 4.33
C VAL A 57 12.18 -13.38 4.96
N ASN A 58 13.27 -13.82 4.34
CA ASN A 58 14.11 -14.92 4.83
C ASN A 58 15.30 -14.42 5.66
N VAL A 59 15.04 -13.70 6.75
CA VAL A 59 16.08 -13.21 7.68
C VAL A 59 16.68 -14.34 8.55
N ASN A 60 16.15 -15.56 8.52
CA ASN A 60 16.59 -16.69 9.36
C ASN A 60 17.85 -17.46 8.85
N GLN A 61 18.73 -16.84 8.08
CA GLN A 61 20.01 -17.46 7.64
C GLN A 61 21.24 -16.55 7.84
N LEU A 62 21.29 -15.81 8.95
CA LEU A 62 22.52 -15.20 9.45
C LEU A 62 22.71 -15.52 10.94
#